data_AF-A0A8T7LCJ1-F1
#
_entry.id   AF-A0A8T7LCJ1-F1
#
_cell.length_a   1.000
_cell.length_b   1.000
_cell.length_c   1.000
_cell.angle_alpha   90.00
_cell.angle_beta   90.00
_cell.angle_gamma   90.00
#
_symmetry.space_group_name_H-M   'P 1'
#
loop_
_entity.id
_entity.type
_entity.pdbx_description
1 polymer ?
#
loop_
_entity_poly.entity_id
_entity_poly.type
_entity_poly.pdbx_seq_one_letter_code
_entity_poly.pdbx_strand_id
1 'polypeptide(L)'
;MILLTLNAVFAAAFLIAGRNAVRRGWPFVLHGWTLVRAHADAPDARQNVERRRVIGEGGRFLIGGLLWLGAGAVELAAGVYFAVQTIRLLTV
;
A
#
# COMPACT_ATOMS: atom_id res chain seq x y z
N MET A 1 -32.38 -8.46 4.98
CA MET A 1 -31.96 -7.04 4.98
C MET A 1 -30.65 -6.80 5.73
N ILE A 2 -30.46 -7.30 6.95
CA ILE A 2 -29.23 -7.06 7.76
C ILE A 2 -27.93 -7.43 7.02
N LEU A 3 -27.85 -8.60 6.38
CA LEU A 3 -26.66 -9.03 5.63
C LEU A 3 -26.32 -8.11 4.45
N LEU A 4 -27.34 -7.55 3.81
CA LEU A 4 -27.22 -6.63 2.69
C LEU A 4 -26.56 -5.33 3.14
N THR A 5 -27.06 -4.78 4.26
CA THR A 5 -26.49 -3.58 4.88
C THR A 5 -25.06 -3.80 5.37
N LEU A 6 -24.79 -4.95 6.02
CA LEU A 6 -23.45 -5.27 6.50
C LEU A 6 -22.45 -5.39 5.36
N ASN A 7 -22.79 -6.10 4.28
CA ASN A 7 -21.91 -6.23 3.12
C ASN A 7 -21.66 -4.87 2.46
N ALA A 8 -22.69 -4.01 2.33
CA ALA A 8 -22.51 -2.67 1.78
C ALA A 8 -21.59 -1.80 2.64
N VAL A 9 -21.74 -1.85 3.97
CA VAL A 9 -20.88 -1.12 4.91
C VAL A 9 -19.44 -1.62 4.84
N PHE A 10 -19.22 -2.94 4.85
CA PHE A 10 -17.87 -3.51 4.71
C PHE A 10 -17.26 -3.16 3.35
N ALA A 11 -18.01 -3.25 2.26
CA ALA A 11 -17.54 -2.86 0.94
C ALA A 11 -17.04 -1.41 0.94
N ALA A 12 -17.83 -0.47 1.45
CA ALA A 12 -17.44 0.93 1.53
C ALA A 12 -16.22 1.14 2.43
N ALA A 13 -16.20 0.54 3.62
CA ALA A 13 -15.10 0.67 4.57
C ALA A 13 -13.77 0.17 3.99
N PHE A 14 -13.77 -1.02 3.39
CA PHE A 14 -12.58 -1.61 2.78
C PHE A 14 -12.10 -0.86 1.54
N LEU A 15 -13.01 -0.36 0.69
CA LEU A 15 -12.63 0.48 -0.46
C LEU A 15 -12.00 1.81 -0.02
N ILE A 16 -12.54 2.44 1.03
CA ILE A 16 -11.99 3.69 1.57
C ILE A 16 -10.63 3.45 2.20
N ALA A 17 -10.51 2.40 3.03
CA ALA A 17 -9.25 2.01 3.66
C ALA A 17 -8.19 1.71 2.59
N GLY A 18 -8.53 0.88 1.59
CA GLY A 18 -7.60 0.47 0.55
C GLY A 18 -7.11 1.64 -0.30
N ARG A 19 -8.02 2.56 -0.65
CA ARG A 19 -7.65 3.82 -1.32
C ARG A 19 -6.69 4.66 -0.48
N ASN A 20 -6.95 4.79 0.83
CA ASN A 20 -6.10 5.56 1.73
C ASN A 20 -4.73 4.92 1.92
N ALA A 21 -4.68 3.59 2.02
CA ALA A 21 -3.46 2.83 2.10
C ALA A 21 -2.60 3.02 0.85
N VAL A 22 -3.18 2.96 -0.35
CA VAL A 22 -2.47 3.24 -1.61
C VAL A 22 -1.96 4.67 -1.66
N ARG A 23 -2.80 5.65 -1.30
CA ARG A 23 -2.43 7.07 -1.26
C ARG A 23 -1.25 7.36 -0.32
N ARG A 24 -1.15 6.64 0.80
CA ARG A 24 -0.05 6.78 1.77
C ARG A 24 1.18 5.99 1.35
N GLY A 25 1.00 4.77 0.84
CA GLY A 25 2.10 3.87 0.49
C GLY A 25 2.90 4.34 -0.72
N TRP A 26 2.25 4.90 -1.74
CA TRP A 26 2.92 5.30 -2.98
C TRP A 26 4.01 6.37 -2.76
N PRO A 27 3.77 7.48 -2.03
CA PRO A 27 4.81 8.44 -1.68
C PRO A 27 6.02 7.82 -0.96
N PHE A 28 5.79 6.87 -0.04
CA PHE A 28 6.89 6.20 0.66
C PHE A 28 7.76 5.37 -0.29
N VAL A 29 7.14 4.64 -1.23
CA VAL A 29 7.87 3.90 -2.26
C VAL A 29 8.69 4.85 -3.14
N LEU A 30 8.07 5.94 -3.63
CA LEU A 30 8.77 6.92 -4.45
C LEU A 30 9.96 7.55 -3.73
N HIS A 31 9.76 7.95 -2.47
CA HIS A 31 10.80 8.57 -1.66
C HIS A 31 11.94 7.59 -1.39
N GLY A 32 11.62 6.38 -0.92
CA GLY A 32 12.61 5.33 -0.68
C GLY A 32 13.39 4.94 -1.94
N TRP A 33 12.71 4.81 -3.08
CA TRP A 33 13.36 4.52 -4.37
C TRP A 33 14.32 5.62 -4.80
N THR A 34 13.90 6.89 -4.67
CA THR A 34 14.73 8.05 -5.03
C THR A 34 15.99 8.10 -4.17
N LEU A 35 15.87 7.88 -2.86
CA LEU A 35 17.00 7.82 -1.94
C LEU A 35 17.97 6.69 -2.29
N VAL A 36 17.46 5.48 -2.53
CA VAL A 36 18.33 4.35 -2.91
C VAL A 36 19.05 4.63 -4.21
N ARG A 37 18.33 5.08 -5.25
CA ARG A 37 18.89 5.32 -6.57
C ARG A 37 19.95 6.44 -6.57
N ALA A 38 19.71 7.53 -5.85
CA ALA A 38 20.63 8.66 -5.80
C ALA A 38 22.00 8.31 -5.17
N HIS A 39 22.05 7.27 -4.33
CA HIS A 39 23.26 6.91 -3.60
C HIS A 39 23.86 5.56 -4.02
N ALA A 40 23.09 4.67 -4.64
CA ALA A 40 23.55 3.35 -5.08
C ALA A 40 24.55 3.41 -6.25
N ASP A 41 24.39 4.39 -7.15
CA ASP A 41 25.23 4.51 -8.35
C ASP A 41 26.58 5.23 -8.07
N ALA A 42 26.83 5.66 -6.83
CA ALA A 42 28.06 6.35 -6.48
C ALA A 42 29.25 5.36 -6.36
N PRO A 43 30.44 5.71 -6.89
CA PRO A 43 31.61 4.81 -6.90
C PRO A 43 32.12 4.45 -5.49
N ASP A 44 31.85 5.30 -4.50
CA ASP A 44 32.21 5.12 -3.09
C ASP A 44 31.08 4.53 -2.24
N ALA A 45 29.93 4.14 -2.83
CA ALA A 45 28.72 3.77 -2.09
C ALA A 45 28.92 2.64 -1.05
N ARG A 46 29.90 1.74 -1.27
CA ARG A 46 30.22 0.65 -0.33
C ARG A 46 31.17 1.07 0.80
N GLN A 47 31.98 2.09 0.57
CA GLN A 47 33.01 2.56 1.50
C GLN A 47 32.50 3.73 2.36
N ASN A 48 31.59 4.53 1.81
CA ASN A 48 31.02 5.69 2.47
C ASN A 48 29.88 5.29 3.42
N VAL A 49 30.14 5.36 4.73
CA VAL A 49 29.20 4.97 5.78
C VAL A 49 27.91 5.80 5.72
N GLU A 50 28.01 7.10 5.41
CA GLU A 50 26.84 7.98 5.34
C GLU A 50 25.95 7.62 4.15
N ARG A 51 26.52 7.33 2.99
CA ARG A 51 25.75 6.84 1.83
C ARG A 51 25.04 5.52 2.15
N ARG A 52 25.75 4.58 2.81
CA ARG A 52 25.14 3.30 3.22
C ARG A 52 23.97 3.51 4.19
N ARG A 53 24.08 4.47 5.10
CA ARG A 53 23.00 4.85 6.01
C ARG A 53 21.79 5.36 5.23
N VAL A 54 21.98 6.31 4.31
CA VAL A 54 20.90 6.87 3.49
C VAL A 54 20.24 5.80 2.60
N ILE A 55 21.02 4.90 2.00
CA ILE A 55 20.49 3.74 1.26
C ILE A 55 19.65 2.85 2.18
N GLY A 56 20.12 2.61 3.41
CA GLY A 56 19.38 1.85 4.42
C GLY A 56 18.07 2.52 4.84
N GLU A 57 18.07 3.83 5.02
CA GLU A 57 16.87 4.64 5.29
C GLU A 57 15.88 4.59 4.11
N GLY A 58 16.38 4.74 2.88
CA GLY A 58 15.60 4.54 1.65
C GLY A 58 14.99 3.14 1.55
N GLY A 59 15.74 2.11 1.93
CA GLY A 59 15.27 0.73 2.02
C GLY A 59 14.12 0.56 3.02
N ARG A 60 14.19 1.20 4.19
CA ARG A 60 13.09 1.19 5.18
C ARG A 60 11.84 1.85 4.64
N PHE A 61 11.97 2.98 3.94
CA PHE A 61 10.83 3.64 3.27
C PHE A 61 10.22 2.77 2.17
N LEU A 62 11.04 2.07 1.38
CA LEU A 62 10.55 1.11 0.38
C LEU A 62 9.73 0.00 1.02
N ILE A 63 10.26 -0.65 2.07
CA ILE A 63 9.56 -1.72 2.78
C ILE A 63 8.23 -1.20 3.35
N GLY A 64 8.25 -0.06 4.06
CA GLY A 64 7.05 0.53 4.62
C GLY A 64 6.02 0.90 3.55
N GLY A 65 6.45 1.49 2.45
CA GLY A 65 5.60 1.82 1.31
C GLY A 65 4.98 0.58 0.67
N LEU A 66 5.75 -0.48 0.44
CA LEU A 66 5.27 -1.74 -0.11
C LEU A 66 4.27 -2.43 0.82
N LEU A 67 4.47 -2.39 2.14
CA LEU A 67 3.50 -2.90 3.11
C LEU A 67 2.19 -2.13 3.06
N TRP A 68 2.23 -0.80 2.96
CA TRP A 68 1.02 0.01 2.75
C TRP A 68 0.31 -0.33 1.45
N LEU A 69 1.04 -0.48 0.35
CA LEU A 69 0.45 -0.85 -0.94
C LEU A 69 -0.15 -2.26 -0.90
N GLY A 70 0.54 -3.21 -0.27
CA GLY A 70 0.07 -4.58 -0.08
C GLY A 70 -1.21 -4.64 0.75
N ALA A 71 -1.24 -3.96 1.89
CA ALA A 71 -2.45 -3.81 2.70
C ALA A 71 -3.59 -3.17 1.89
N GLY A 72 -3.29 -2.11 1.13
CA GLY A 72 -4.27 -1.45 0.29
C GLY A 72 -4.83 -2.36 -0.80
N ALA A 73 -4.01 -3.20 -1.42
CA ALA A 73 -4.46 -4.18 -2.41
C ALA A 73 -5.41 -5.22 -1.80
N VAL A 74 -5.08 -5.74 -0.60
CA VAL A 74 -5.94 -6.68 0.13
C VAL A 74 -7.27 -6.04 0.50
N GLU A 75 -7.25 -4.80 1.01
CA GLU A 75 -8.46 -4.06 1.37
C GLU A 75 -9.32 -3.77 0.14
N LEU A 76 -8.74 -3.35 -0.98
CA LEU A 76 -9.50 -3.15 -2.22
C LEU A 76 -10.15 -4.46 -2.71
N ALA A 77 -9.42 -5.59 -2.66
CA ALA A 77 -9.97 -6.89 -3.03
C ALA A 77 -11.13 -7.31 -2.11
N ALA A 78 -10.99 -7.11 -0.80
CA ALA A 78 -12.06 -7.37 0.16
C ALA A 78 -13.28 -6.47 -0.09
N GLY A 79 -13.06 -5.20 -0.38
CA GLY A 79 -14.12 -4.25 -0.71
C GLY A 79 -14.92 -4.67 -1.95
N VAL A 80 -14.23 -5.09 -3.01
CA VAL A 80 -14.86 -5.64 -4.22
C VAL A 80 -15.62 -6.93 -3.92
N TYR A 81 -15.04 -7.83 -3.13
CA TYR A 81 -15.70 -9.07 -2.72
C TYR A 81 -17.04 -8.80 -2.03
N PHE A 82 -17.07 -7.92 -1.02
CA PHE A 82 -18.32 -7.57 -0.32
C PHE A 82 -19.32 -6.85 -1.21
N ALA A 83 -18.86 -6.01 -2.16
CA ALA A 83 -19.73 -5.38 -3.14
C ALA A 83 -20.40 -6.44 -4.04
N VAL A 84 -19.66 -7.42 -4.53
CA VAL A 84 -20.19 -8.52 -5.35
C VAL A 84 -21.19 -9.36 -4.55
N GLN A 85 -20.91 -9.67 -3.28
CA GLN A 85 -21.85 -10.40 -2.42
C GLN A 85 -23.15 -9.62 -2.19
N THR A 86 -23.05 -8.30 -2.02
CA THR A 86 -24.23 -7.41 -1.94
C THR A 86 -25.10 -7.53 -3.18
N ILE A 87 -24.50 -7.46 -4.38
CA ILE A 87 -25.22 -7.58 -5.66
C ILE A 87 -25.89 -8.95 -5.77
N ARG A 88 -25.16 -10.03 -5.46
CA ARG A 88 -25.71 -11.40 -5.51
C ARG A 88 -26.95 -11.55 -4.62
N LEU A 89 -26.92 -10.98 -3.42
CA LEU A 89 -28.06 -11.02 -2.48
C LEU A 89 -29.26 -10.17 -2.94
N LEU A 90 -29.08 -9.21 -3.85
CA LEU A 90 -30.17 -8.42 -4.42
C LEU A 90 -30.81 -9.10 -5.64
N THR A 91 -30.09 -10.00 -6.29
CA THR A 91 -30.53 -10.69 -7.51
C THR A 91 -31.15 -12.07 -7.25
N VAL A 92 -31.14 -12.53 -6.00
CA VAL A 92 -31.78 -13.78 -5.53
C VAL A 92 -33.09 -13.42 -4.83
#